data_AF-A0A444U5D6-F1
#
_entry.id   AF-A0A444U5D6-F1
#
_cell.length_a   1.000
_cell.length_b   1.000
_cell.length_c   1.000
_cell.angle_alpha   90.00
_cell.angle_beta   90.00
_cell.angle_gamma   90.00
#
_symmetry.space_group_name_H-M   'P 1'
#
loop_
_entity.id
_entity.type
_entity.pdbx_description
1 polymer ?
#
loop_
_entity_poly.entity_id
_entity_poly.type
_entity_poly.pdbx_seq_one_letter_code
_entity_poly.pdbx_strand_id
1 'polypeptide(L)'
;MKPYLGKGHIVCTDNWYNSPALFECLHSQDTDACGTVRSNRKRMPQFKTKLEKGEVHFLHTDKLLAAKWRDKRDVHILTSVHKPVMKVTDNVDHATGDNKVKPECVLEYNQKMGSVDKSDMQISFVDCARKSLKWYKNLFFHLFDMAVLNAFILHKTASKKKTSHFQQIQAQPHLVHIAGVTSVATQLAGPGRGKTRDLCA
;
A
#
# COMPACT_ATOMS: atom_id res chain seq x y z
N MET A 1 -12.43 -10.66 9.44
CA MET A 1 -13.44 -9.58 9.37
C MET A 1 -14.51 -9.64 10.46
N LYS A 2 -14.96 -10.79 10.96
CA LYS A 2 -16.04 -10.89 11.97
C LYS A 2 -16.09 -9.81 13.08
N PRO A 3 -14.98 -9.45 13.78
CA PRO A 3 -15.05 -8.41 14.83
C PRO A 3 -15.13 -6.96 14.30
N TYR A 4 -15.03 -6.75 12.99
CA TYR A 4 -15.03 -5.45 12.32
C TYR A 4 -16.29 -5.22 11.47
N LEU A 5 -17.18 -6.21 11.37
CA LEU A 5 -18.46 -6.06 10.65
C LEU A 5 -19.48 -5.33 11.53
N GLY A 6 -20.41 -4.60 10.90
CA GLY A 6 -21.48 -3.88 11.61
C GLY A 6 -21.03 -2.63 12.35
N LYS A 7 -19.97 -1.97 11.88
CA LYS A 7 -19.33 -0.83 12.54
C LYS A 7 -19.20 0.40 11.64
N GLY A 8 -19.83 0.41 10.47
CA GLY A 8 -19.70 1.46 9.47
C GLY A 8 -18.26 1.62 8.93
N HIS A 9 -17.46 0.55 8.96
CA HIS A 9 -16.10 0.59 8.42
C HIS A 9 -16.10 0.49 6.89
N ILE A 10 -15.13 1.13 6.26
CA ILE A 10 -14.89 1.03 4.82
C ILE A 10 -13.70 0.12 4.58
N VAL A 11 -13.92 -0.97 3.86
CA VAL A 11 -12.90 -1.95 3.50
C VAL A 11 -12.34 -1.60 2.11
N CYS A 12 -11.02 -1.44 2.03
CA CYS A 12 -10.31 -1.28 0.76
C CYS A 12 -9.46 -2.51 0.46
N THR A 13 -9.66 -3.09 -0.72
CA THR A 13 -9.08 -4.38 -1.10
C THR A 13 -8.65 -4.39 -2.56
N ASP A 14 -7.66 -5.22 -2.86
CA ASP A 14 -7.16 -5.42 -4.23
C ASP A 14 -8.15 -6.21 -5.10
N ASN A 15 -7.95 -6.15 -6.42
CA ASN A 15 -8.76 -6.74 -7.48
C ASN A 15 -9.05 -8.24 -7.33
N TRP A 16 -8.19 -8.98 -6.61
CA TRP A 16 -8.35 -10.40 -6.41
C TRP A 16 -9.56 -10.74 -5.53
N TYR A 17 -9.88 -9.88 -4.57
CA TYR A 17 -10.91 -10.14 -3.57
C TYR A 17 -12.28 -9.57 -3.97
N ASN A 18 -12.30 -8.61 -4.89
CA ASN A 18 -13.49 -7.82 -5.16
C ASN A 18 -14.47 -8.49 -6.13
N SER A 19 -15.75 -8.44 -5.77
CA SER A 19 -16.87 -8.85 -6.62
C SER A 19 -18.15 -8.11 -6.23
N PRO A 20 -19.10 -7.90 -7.16
CA PRO A 20 -20.39 -7.28 -6.86
C PRO A 20 -21.15 -7.98 -5.72
N ALA A 21 -21.19 -9.32 -5.73
CA ALA A 21 -21.87 -10.09 -4.69
C ALA A 21 -21.25 -9.90 -3.30
N LEU A 22 -19.92 -9.78 -3.22
CA LEU A 22 -19.24 -9.49 -1.95
C LEU A 22 -19.63 -8.10 -1.43
N PHE A 23 -19.66 -7.10 -2.30
CA PHE A 23 -19.97 -5.72 -1.91
C PHE A 23 -21.41 -5.58 -1.43
N GLU A 24 -22.37 -6.25 -2.09
CA GLU A 24 -23.76 -6.32 -1.64
C GLU A 24 -23.86 -6.97 -0.24
N CYS A 25 -23.13 -8.07 -0.02
CA CYS A 25 -23.10 -8.78 1.27
C CYS A 25 -22.48 -7.94 2.38
N LEU A 26 -21.38 -7.23 2.11
CA LEU A 26 -20.74 -6.32 3.07
C LEU A 26 -21.66 -5.17 3.42
N HIS A 27 -22.26 -4.52 2.41
CA HIS A 27 -23.17 -3.40 2.63
C HIS A 27 -24.41 -3.81 3.45
N SER A 28 -24.91 -5.04 3.27
CA SER A 28 -25.99 -5.58 4.10
C SER A 28 -25.62 -5.80 5.58
N GLN A 29 -24.31 -5.83 5.89
CA GLN A 29 -23.75 -5.98 7.22
C GLN A 29 -23.15 -4.67 7.74
N ASP A 30 -23.68 -3.52 7.29
CA ASP A 30 -23.24 -2.17 7.69
C ASP A 30 -21.71 -2.02 7.60
N THR A 31 -21.16 -2.54 6.50
CA THR A 31 -19.74 -2.48 6.18
C THR A 31 -19.61 -2.12 4.72
N ASP A 32 -19.01 -0.97 4.45
CA ASP A 32 -18.84 -0.50 3.09
C ASP A 32 -17.53 -0.98 2.49
N ALA A 33 -17.44 -0.93 1.15
CA ALA A 33 -16.24 -1.33 0.45
C ALA A 33 -15.91 -0.44 -0.75
N CYS A 34 -14.62 -0.39 -1.07
CA CYS A 34 -14.10 0.28 -2.25
C CYS A 34 -12.89 -0.48 -2.77
N GLY A 35 -12.87 -0.80 -4.06
CA GLY A 35 -11.69 -1.42 -4.63
C GLY A 35 -11.71 -1.55 -6.14
N THR A 36 -10.54 -1.86 -6.70
CA THR A 36 -10.44 -2.22 -8.11
C THR A 36 -11.09 -3.57 -8.35
N VAL A 37 -11.69 -3.79 -9.52
CA VAL A 37 -12.35 -5.06 -9.83
C VAL A 37 -11.97 -5.51 -11.23
N ARG A 38 -11.92 -6.82 -11.47
CA ARG A 38 -11.71 -7.33 -12.83
C ARG A 38 -13.02 -7.24 -13.61
N SER A 39 -12.96 -6.78 -14.85
CA SER A 39 -14.14 -6.63 -15.71
C SER A 39 -14.85 -7.97 -15.98
N ASN A 40 -14.13 -9.09 -15.93
CA ASN A 40 -14.66 -10.43 -16.16
C ASN A 40 -15.29 -11.08 -14.90
N ARG A 41 -15.46 -10.35 -13.79
CA ARG A 41 -16.15 -10.88 -12.61
C ARG A 41 -17.64 -11.09 -12.89
N LYS A 42 -18.19 -12.16 -12.32
CA LYS A 42 -19.63 -12.47 -12.40
C LYS A 42 -20.44 -11.31 -11.80
N ARG A 43 -21.54 -10.94 -12.49
CA ARG A 43 -22.44 -9.80 -12.16
C ARG A 43 -21.83 -8.41 -12.32
N MET A 44 -20.64 -8.28 -12.94
CA MET A 44 -20.12 -6.97 -13.31
C MET A 44 -20.93 -6.40 -14.48
N PRO A 45 -21.31 -5.11 -14.47
CA PRO A 45 -21.99 -4.52 -15.61
C PRO A 45 -21.06 -4.45 -16.84
N GLN A 46 -21.66 -4.55 -18.02
CA GLN A 46 -20.92 -4.45 -19.28
C GLN A 46 -20.77 -3.00 -19.71
N PHE A 47 -19.52 -2.53 -19.76
CA PHE A 47 -19.18 -1.22 -20.29
C PHE A 47 -18.97 -1.31 -21.80
N LYS A 48 -20.03 -1.05 -22.58
CA LYS A 48 -20.00 -1.13 -24.05
C LYS A 48 -19.20 0.01 -24.70
N THR A 49 -19.09 1.15 -24.03
CA THR A 49 -18.42 2.35 -24.55
C THR A 49 -16.90 2.20 -24.48
N LYS A 50 -16.25 2.49 -25.60
CA LYS A 50 -14.80 2.72 -25.66
C LYS A 50 -14.54 4.14 -25.16
N LEU A 51 -13.66 4.26 -24.16
CA LEU A 51 -13.35 5.52 -23.50
C LEU A 51 -12.02 6.07 -24.03
N GLU A 52 -11.98 7.37 -24.25
CA GLU A 52 -10.74 8.10 -24.48
C GLU A 52 -10.01 8.37 -23.16
N LYS A 53 -8.71 8.68 -23.22
CA LYS A 53 -7.91 8.91 -22.01
C LYS A 53 -8.50 10.09 -21.21
N GLY A 54 -8.74 9.88 -19.92
CA GLY A 54 -9.34 10.84 -19.00
C GLY A 54 -10.85 10.65 -18.82
N GLU A 55 -11.52 9.96 -19.74
CA GLU A 55 -12.96 9.73 -19.66
C GLU A 55 -13.33 8.64 -18.64
N VAL A 56 -14.53 8.78 -18.08
CA VAL A 56 -15.12 7.83 -17.14
C VAL A 56 -16.54 7.50 -17.56
N HIS A 57 -16.93 6.25 -17.36
CA HIS A 57 -18.31 5.81 -17.43
C HIS A 57 -18.74 5.24 -16.09
N PHE A 58 -19.80 5.80 -15.53
CA PHE A 58 -20.38 5.35 -14.27
C PHE A 58 -21.66 4.56 -14.54
N LEU A 59 -21.79 3.43 -13.86
CA LEU A 59 -23.02 2.65 -13.79
C LEU A 59 -23.32 2.43 -12.32
N HIS A 60 -24.53 2.71 -11.88
CA HIS A 60 -24.91 2.55 -10.49
C HIS A 60 -26.20 1.76 -10.36
N THR A 61 -26.28 1.03 -9.26
CA THR A 61 -27.51 0.52 -8.68
C THR A 61 -27.83 1.39 -7.46
N ASP A 62 -28.94 1.14 -6.77
CA ASP A 62 -29.29 1.84 -5.53
C ASP A 62 -28.22 1.71 -4.44
N LYS A 63 -27.45 0.62 -4.45
CA LYS A 63 -26.48 0.27 -3.40
C LYS A 63 -25.02 0.40 -3.80
N LEU A 64 -24.71 0.28 -5.10
CA LEU A 64 -23.34 0.14 -5.59
C LEU A 64 -23.10 1.03 -6.81
N LEU A 65 -21.90 1.58 -6.87
CA LEU A 65 -21.37 2.31 -8.01
C LEU A 65 -20.23 1.51 -8.64
N ALA A 66 -20.35 1.25 -9.93
CA ALA A 66 -19.29 0.71 -10.78
C ALA A 66 -18.78 1.82 -11.71
N ALA A 67 -17.47 2.06 -11.71
CA ALA A 67 -16.83 3.05 -12.56
C ALA A 67 -15.82 2.36 -13.49
N LYS A 68 -15.87 2.69 -14.78
CA LYS A 68 -14.79 2.40 -15.74
C LYS A 68 -14.13 3.70 -16.12
N TRP A 69 -12.85 3.84 -15.80
CA TRP A 69 -12.05 5.03 -16.10
C TRP A 69 -10.86 4.66 -16.96
N ARG A 70 -10.57 5.46 -17.98
CA ARG A 70 -9.43 5.24 -18.89
C ARG A 70 -8.29 6.17 -18.51
N ASP A 71 -7.21 5.61 -18.00
CA ASP A 71 -5.91 6.29 -17.93
C ASP A 71 -4.99 5.76 -19.04
N LYS A 72 -3.82 5.23 -18.71
CA LYS A 72 -3.00 4.42 -19.64
C LYS A 72 -3.69 3.11 -20.04
N ARG A 73 -4.53 2.56 -19.15
CA ARG A 73 -5.32 1.34 -19.34
C ARG A 73 -6.71 1.55 -18.71
N ASP A 74 -7.65 0.68 -19.06
CA ASP A 74 -8.97 0.65 -18.43
C ASP A 74 -8.83 0.21 -16.97
N VAL A 75 -9.28 1.06 -16.06
CA VAL A 75 -9.39 0.77 -14.63
C VAL A 75 -10.87 0.63 -14.30
N HIS A 76 -11.22 -0.49 -13.68
CA HIS A 76 -12.58 -0.73 -13.19
C HIS A 76 -12.55 -0.66 -11.66
N ILE A 77 -13.43 0.17 -11.09
CA ILE A 77 -13.60 0.31 -9.65
C ILE A 77 -15.05 -0.03 -9.30
N LEU A 78 -15.20 -0.71 -8.18
CA LEU A 78 -16.48 -0.96 -7.53
C LEU A 78 -16.47 -0.30 -6.16
N THR A 79 -17.57 0.34 -5.79
CA THR A 79 -17.70 0.97 -4.48
C THR A 79 -19.15 1.08 -4.00
N SER A 80 -19.36 1.01 -2.70
CA SER A 80 -20.66 1.27 -2.05
C SER A 80 -20.77 2.66 -1.40
N VAL A 81 -19.68 3.45 -1.38
CA VAL A 81 -19.61 4.72 -0.62
C VAL A 81 -19.68 5.95 -1.53
N HIS A 82 -19.05 5.88 -2.70
CA HIS A 82 -18.76 7.08 -3.48
C HIS A 82 -19.91 7.44 -4.43
N LYS A 83 -19.95 8.73 -4.78
CA LYS A 83 -20.82 9.28 -5.82
C LYS A 83 -20.09 9.33 -7.18
N PRO A 84 -20.82 9.41 -8.31
CA PRO A 84 -20.23 9.54 -9.64
C PRO A 84 -19.67 10.95 -9.87
N VAL A 85 -18.59 11.29 -9.16
CA VAL A 85 -17.97 12.62 -9.16
C VAL A 85 -16.52 12.53 -9.65
N MET A 86 -16.13 13.50 -10.47
CA MET A 86 -14.75 13.73 -10.90
C MET A 86 -14.13 14.81 -10.04
N LYS A 87 -12.87 14.61 -9.64
CA LYS A 87 -12.07 15.57 -8.87
C LYS A 87 -10.79 15.91 -9.61
N VAL A 88 -10.42 17.19 -9.55
CA VAL A 88 -9.12 17.67 -10.01
C VAL A 88 -8.07 17.29 -8.98
N THR A 89 -6.95 16.74 -9.43
CA THR A 89 -5.81 16.35 -8.59
C THR A 89 -4.75 17.46 -8.64
N ASP A 90 -4.01 17.66 -7.55
CA ASP A 90 -2.85 18.57 -7.52
C ASP A 90 -1.66 18.06 -8.37
N ASN A 91 -1.75 16.83 -8.90
CA ASN A 91 -0.74 16.26 -9.77
C ASN A 91 -0.94 16.74 -11.20
N VAL A 92 0.09 17.38 -11.74
CA VAL A 92 0.13 17.87 -13.11
C VAL A 92 0.44 16.73 -14.09
N ASP A 93 -0.20 16.77 -15.26
CA ASP A 93 0.22 16.02 -16.43
C ASP A 93 1.44 16.69 -17.06
N HIS A 94 2.61 16.07 -16.94
CA HIS A 94 3.87 16.61 -17.50
C HIS A 94 3.84 16.81 -19.03
N ALA A 95 2.89 16.21 -19.73
CA ALA A 95 2.72 16.38 -21.18
C ALA A 95 1.89 17.62 -21.55
N THR A 96 0.87 17.93 -20.76
CA THR A 96 -0.11 18.99 -21.07
C THR A 96 0.09 20.25 -20.21
N GLY A 97 0.73 20.10 -19.04
CA GLY A 97 0.86 21.18 -18.05
C GLY A 97 -0.39 21.37 -17.19
N ASP A 98 -1.47 20.64 -17.47
CA ASP A 98 -2.76 20.72 -16.77
C ASP A 98 -2.86 19.76 -15.58
N ASN A 99 -3.77 20.06 -14.66
CA ASN A 99 -4.07 19.20 -13.52
C ASN A 99 -4.83 17.93 -13.95
N LYS A 100 -4.41 16.78 -13.43
CA LYS A 100 -5.06 15.49 -13.71
C LYS A 100 -6.46 15.44 -13.12
N VAL A 101 -7.46 15.16 -13.95
CA VAL A 101 -8.83 14.88 -13.48
C VAL A 101 -9.00 13.37 -13.29
N LYS A 102 -9.46 12.96 -12.11
CA LYS A 102 -9.69 11.55 -11.76
C LYS A 102 -11.03 11.38 -11.05
N PRO A 103 -11.67 10.20 -11.16
CA PRO A 103 -12.82 9.87 -10.34
C PRO A 103 -12.46 9.93 -8.85
N GLU A 104 -13.36 10.47 -8.03
CA GLU A 104 -13.17 10.56 -6.58
C GLU A 104 -12.85 9.19 -5.96
N CYS A 105 -13.56 8.14 -6.41
CA CYS A 105 -13.33 6.77 -5.95
C CYS A 105 -11.92 6.24 -6.26
N VAL A 106 -11.31 6.67 -7.37
CA VAL A 106 -9.91 6.29 -7.72
C VAL A 106 -8.93 6.99 -6.78
N LEU A 107 -9.19 8.26 -6.45
CA LEU A 107 -8.31 9.03 -5.57
C LEU A 107 -8.29 8.45 -4.15
N GLU A 108 -9.47 8.21 -3.59
CA GLU A 108 -9.59 7.62 -2.25
C GLU A 108 -9.01 6.21 -2.19
N TYR A 109 -9.25 5.40 -3.23
CA TYR A 109 -8.66 4.06 -3.32
C TYR A 109 -7.12 4.12 -3.28
N ASN A 110 -6.52 4.99 -4.09
CA ASN A 110 -5.06 5.13 -4.12
C ASN A 110 -4.48 5.63 -2.79
N GLN A 111 -5.20 6.49 -2.07
CA GLN A 111 -4.78 6.97 -0.76
C GLN A 111 -4.77 5.84 0.29
N LYS A 112 -5.79 4.97 0.27
CA LYS A 112 -5.99 3.91 1.28
C LYS A 112 -5.14 2.67 0.99
N MET A 113 -5.02 2.25 -0.26
CA MET A 113 -4.39 0.98 -0.63
C MET A 113 -2.91 0.87 -0.27
N GLY A 114 -2.16 1.97 -0.34
CA GLY A 114 -0.73 1.95 -0.02
C GLY A 114 -0.39 1.72 1.45
N SER A 115 -1.38 1.52 2.33
CA SER A 115 -1.14 1.34 3.76
C SER A 115 -0.41 0.03 4.08
N VAL A 116 -0.74 -1.06 3.39
CA VAL A 116 -0.10 -2.38 3.59
C VAL A 116 1.34 -2.37 3.07
N ASP A 117 1.55 -1.85 1.85
CA ASP A 117 2.89 -1.75 1.27
C ASP A 117 3.81 -0.86 2.13
N LYS A 118 3.26 0.19 2.77
CA LYS A 118 4.01 1.04 3.70
C LYS A 118 4.42 0.28 4.97
N SER A 119 3.56 -0.57 5.54
CA SER A 119 3.93 -1.39 6.68
C SER A 119 5.00 -2.42 6.31
N ASP A 120 4.88 -3.05 5.15
CA ASP A 120 5.88 -4.01 4.66
C ASP A 120 7.23 -3.33 4.42
N MET A 121 7.21 -2.13 3.83
CA MET A 121 8.40 -1.29 3.69
C MET A 121 9.01 -0.96 5.06
N GLN A 122 8.21 -0.57 6.05
CA GLN A 122 8.70 -0.29 7.40
C GLN A 122 9.35 -1.51 8.07
N ILE A 123 8.73 -2.68 7.92
CA ILE A 123 9.29 -3.94 8.43
C ILE A 123 10.62 -4.23 7.74
N SER A 124 10.73 -4.02 6.43
CA SER A 124 11.97 -4.28 5.69
C SER A 124 13.17 -3.46 6.17
N PHE A 125 12.93 -2.27 6.74
CA PHE A 125 14.00 -1.44 7.33
C PHE A 125 14.49 -1.96 8.70
N VAL A 126 13.66 -2.70 9.42
CA VAL A 126 13.97 -3.25 10.76
C VAL A 126 14.14 -4.77 10.73
N ASP A 127 14.18 -5.37 9.54
CA ASP A 127 14.19 -6.82 9.36
C ASP A 127 15.42 -7.45 10.03
N CYS A 128 15.14 -8.24 11.07
CA CYS A 128 16.15 -8.94 11.85
C CYS A 128 16.45 -10.34 11.28
N ALA A 129 15.72 -10.78 10.24
CA ALA A 129 15.85 -12.12 9.69
C ALA A 129 17.24 -12.33 9.04
N ARG A 130 17.94 -13.37 9.50
CA ARG A 130 19.18 -13.85 8.88
C ARG A 130 18.87 -15.01 7.94
N LYS A 131 19.64 -15.14 6.85
CA LYS A 131 19.53 -16.27 5.92
C LYS A 131 19.57 -17.59 6.69
N SER A 132 18.48 -18.34 6.64
CA SER A 132 18.36 -19.65 7.28
C SER A 132 17.73 -20.66 6.35
N LEU A 133 18.21 -21.91 6.40
CA LEU A 133 17.62 -23.04 5.68
C LEU A 133 16.28 -23.49 6.28
N LYS A 134 15.99 -23.09 7.53
CA LYS A 134 14.79 -23.49 8.27
C LYS A 134 13.72 -22.41 8.18
N TRP A 135 12.63 -22.68 7.44
CA TRP A 135 11.57 -21.71 7.16
C TRP A 135 10.91 -21.09 8.40
N TYR A 136 10.78 -21.86 9.50
CA TYR A 136 10.12 -21.38 10.72
C TYR A 136 10.91 -20.27 11.42
N LYS A 137 12.24 -20.20 11.23
CA LYS A 137 13.07 -19.12 11.78
C LYS A 137 12.71 -17.78 11.12
N ASN A 138 12.52 -17.78 9.80
CA ASN A 138 12.10 -16.58 9.08
C ASN A 138 10.71 -16.11 9.54
N LEU A 139 9.78 -17.04 9.76
CA LEU A 139 8.46 -16.72 10.31
C LEU A 139 8.57 -16.09 11.71
N PHE A 140 9.40 -16.66 12.60
CA PHE A 140 9.60 -16.12 13.95
C PHE A 140 10.14 -14.69 13.93
N PHE A 141 11.19 -14.43 13.15
CA PHE A 141 11.76 -13.08 13.04
C PHE A 141 10.76 -12.09 12.44
N HIS A 142 10.01 -12.48 11.41
CA HIS A 142 8.98 -11.62 10.84
C HIS A 142 7.87 -11.26 11.85
N LEU A 143 7.41 -12.23 12.66
CA LEU A 143 6.45 -11.96 13.74
C LEU A 143 7.05 -11.04 14.82
N PHE A 144 8.32 -11.22 15.15
CA PHE A 144 9.02 -10.36 16.11
C PHE A 144 9.14 -8.92 15.61
N ASP A 145 9.54 -8.73 14.35
CA ASP A 145 9.68 -7.40 13.74
C ASP A 145 8.33 -6.67 13.65
N MET A 146 7.24 -7.40 13.33
CA MET A 146 5.88 -6.86 13.41
C MET A 146 5.49 -6.45 14.83
N ALA A 147 5.85 -7.23 15.85
CA ALA A 147 5.57 -6.90 17.24
C ALA A 147 6.32 -5.63 17.68
N VAL A 148 7.59 -5.49 17.30
CA VAL A 148 8.40 -4.28 17.57
C VAL A 148 7.81 -3.06 16.88
N LEU A 149 7.38 -3.18 15.62
CA LEU A 149 6.73 -2.09 14.88
C LEU A 149 5.41 -1.66 15.56
N ASN A 150 4.58 -2.62 15.97
CA ASN A 150 3.32 -2.34 16.66
C ASN A 150 3.55 -1.67 18.03
N ALA A 151 4.54 -2.14 18.81
CA ALA A 151 4.92 -1.51 20.08
C ALA A 151 5.39 -0.07 19.87
N PHE A 152 6.16 0.18 18.81
CA PHE A 152 6.61 1.53 18.44
C PHE A 152 5.44 2.44 18.06
N ILE A 153 4.48 1.95 17.26
CA ILE A 153 3.28 2.71 16.89
C ILE A 153 2.50 3.09 18.15
N LEU A 154 2.29 2.15 19.08
CA LEU A 154 1.62 2.41 20.36
C LEU A 154 2.37 3.43 21.23
N HIS A 155 3.69 3.34 21.31
CA HIS A 155 4.50 4.31 22.05
C HIS A 155 4.40 5.71 21.44
N LYS A 156 4.41 5.82 20.10
CA LYS A 156 4.27 7.09 19.38
C LYS A 156 2.89 7.72 19.58
N THR A 157 1.82 6.93 19.56
CA THR A 157 0.46 7.43 19.81
C THR A 157 0.27 7.88 21.25
N ALA A 158 0.83 7.15 22.22
CA ALA A 158 0.77 7.53 23.64
C ALA A 158 1.60 8.78 23.96
N SER A 159 2.81 8.90 23.40
CA SER A 159 3.75 9.97 23.77
C SER A 159 3.45 11.33 23.11
N LYS A 160 2.63 11.41 22.06
CA LYS A 160 2.30 12.62 21.24
C LYS A 160 3.49 13.46 20.74
N LYS A 161 4.73 13.08 21.05
CA LYS A 161 5.96 13.73 20.61
C LYS A 161 6.24 13.33 19.16
N LYS A 162 6.53 14.32 18.31
CA LYS A 162 7.04 14.09 16.95
C LYS A 162 8.47 13.59 17.04
N THR A 163 8.65 12.30 17.28
CA THR A 163 9.97 11.68 17.18
C THR A 163 10.36 11.63 15.70
N SER A 164 11.51 12.20 15.36
CA SER A 164 12.05 12.15 13.99
C SER A 164 12.32 10.69 13.59
N HIS A 165 12.12 10.40 12.31
CA HIS A 165 12.33 9.08 11.68
C HIS A 165 13.72 8.49 11.98
N PHE A 166 14.69 9.35 12.33
CA PHE A 166 16.12 9.06 12.45
C PHE A 166 16.55 8.36 13.75
N GLN A 167 15.71 8.28 14.78
CA GLN A 167 16.03 7.48 15.98
C GLN A 167 15.88 5.96 15.76
N GLN A 168 15.38 5.54 14.58
CA GLN A 168 15.06 4.14 14.30
C GLN A 168 16.26 3.20 14.09
N ILE A 169 17.46 3.71 13.77
CA ILE A 169 18.61 2.82 13.45
C ILE A 169 19.51 2.60 14.68
N GLN A 170 19.60 3.55 15.61
CA GLN A 170 20.58 3.48 16.71
C GLN A 170 20.11 2.65 17.92
N ALA A 171 18.84 2.26 18.00
CA ALA A 171 18.35 1.46 19.12
C ALA A 171 18.61 -0.05 18.97
N GLN A 172 18.96 -0.56 17.78
CA GLN A 172 19.08 -2.00 17.54
C GLN A 172 20.46 -2.65 17.84
N PRO A 173 21.64 -2.00 17.75
CA PRO A 173 22.89 -2.72 18.06
C PRO A 173 23.08 -3.00 19.55
N HIS A 174 22.41 -2.27 20.46
CA HIS A 174 22.62 -2.47 21.91
C HIS A 174 21.80 -3.62 22.51
N LEU A 175 20.68 -4.02 21.89
CA LEU A 175 19.85 -5.13 22.39
C LEU A 175 20.37 -6.52 21.99
N VAL A 176 21.20 -6.60 20.94
CA VAL A 176 21.85 -7.85 20.54
C VAL A 176 23.00 -8.21 21.49
N HIS A 177 23.55 -7.24 22.22
CA HIS A 177 24.67 -7.48 23.14
C HIS A 177 24.26 -8.19 24.45
N ILE A 178 22.96 -8.27 24.76
CA ILE A 178 22.43 -8.99 25.93
C ILE A 178 22.25 -10.49 25.64
N ALA A 179 22.15 -10.89 24.36
CA ALA A 179 22.17 -12.27 23.94
C ALA A 179 23.59 -12.64 23.48
N GLY A 180 24.46 -13.01 24.42
CA GLY A 180 25.89 -13.25 24.21
C GLY A 180 26.22 -14.15 23.00
N VAL A 181 26.49 -13.52 21.86
CA VAL A 181 27.14 -14.14 20.70
C VAL A 181 28.22 -13.20 20.21
N THR A 182 29.44 -13.71 20.27
CA THR A 182 30.71 -13.03 20.11
C THR A 182 30.88 -12.37 18.74
N SER A 183 31.48 -11.18 18.79
CA SER A 183 31.99 -10.33 17.71
C SER A 183 32.68 -11.07 16.55
N VAL A 184 32.34 -10.69 15.31
CA VAL A 184 33.34 -10.58 14.23
C VAL A 184 33.11 -9.27 13.50
N ALA A 185 34.08 -8.36 13.64
CA ALA A 185 34.12 -7.04 13.03
C ALA A 185 34.13 -7.13 11.50
N THR A 186 33.29 -6.34 10.83
CA THR A 186 33.45 -6.04 9.39
C THR A 186 34.10 -4.66 9.27
N GLN A 187 35.39 -4.66 8.90
CA GLN A 187 36.11 -3.47 8.45
C GLN A 187 35.50 -2.97 7.14
N LEU A 188 35.07 -1.72 7.10
CA LEU A 188 34.80 -0.97 5.87
C LEU A 188 36.00 -0.07 5.59
N ALA A 189 36.93 -0.54 4.76
CA ALA A 189 37.92 0.29 4.09
C ALA A 189 37.67 0.15 2.57
N GLY A 190 36.98 1.13 1.99
CA GLY A 190 36.77 1.19 0.54
C GLY A 190 38.02 1.71 -0.17
N PRO A 191 38.45 1.13 -1.30
CA PRO A 191 39.47 1.74 -2.14
C PRO A 191 38.79 2.68 -3.16
N GLY A 192 39.06 3.97 -3.01
CA GLY A 192 38.84 4.96 -4.07
C GLY A 192 39.77 4.67 -5.25
N ARG A 193 39.21 4.47 -6.44
CA ARG A 193 39.99 4.45 -7.68
C ARG A 193 40.05 5.86 -8.27
N GLY A 194 41.18 6.52 -8.05
CA GLY A 194 41.62 7.65 -8.85
C GLY A 194 41.96 7.20 -10.28
N LYS A 195 41.56 8.00 -11.26
CA LYS A 195 42.01 7.90 -12.65
C LYS A 195 43.44 8.46 -12.74
N THR A 196 44.40 7.63 -13.11
CA THR A 196 45.67 8.08 -13.70
C THR A 196 45.68 7.67 -15.18
N ARG A 197 45.89 8.68 -16.03
CA ARG A 197 46.32 8.56 -17.42
C ARG A 197 47.85 8.37 -17.38
N ASP A 198 48.39 7.53 -18.27
CA ASP A 198 49.73 7.58 -18.90
C ASP A 198 49.83 6.32 -19.80
N LEU A 199 49.86 6.39 -21.14
CA LEU A 199 50.95 6.74 -22.09
C LEU A 199 52.05 5.67 -22.26
N CYS A 200 52.30 5.35 -23.54
CA CYS A 200 53.32 4.46 -24.16
C CYS A 200 53.08 2.94 -24.05
N ALA A 201 53.22 2.12 -25.09
CA ALA A 201 53.89 2.25 -26.39
C ALA A 201 53.05 1.64 -27.54
#